data_AF-A0A1H9DKZ7-F1
#
_entry.id   AF-A0A1H9DKZ7-F1
#
_cell.length_a   1.000
_cell.length_b   1.000
_cell.length_c   1.000
_cell.angle_alpha   90.00
_cell.angle_beta   90.00
_cell.angle_gamma   90.00
#
_symmetry.space_group_name_H-M   'P 1'
#
loop_
_entity.id
_entity.type
_entity.pdbx_description
1 polymer ?
#
loop_
_entity_poly.entity_id
_entity_poly.type
_entity_poly.pdbx_seq_one_letter_code
_entity_poly.pdbx_strand_id
1 'polypeptide(L)'
;MKIEFLGASGVGKTTVAKKVSLIYKDAGRRVFWPRYTLYERISWKKRNIIKFFYVAGYALMHPIGTMNWIMNIKKCDMVKKDTTNIIYNGIFLKKMEQTGTDNDILIFDEGSLQLVWSILRRIKSDISDEFILYIISFFKLPDKIVVVDADTAVIKKRLLERGKYTPLLDASDIEEEIDRMRVEQNRIINILIKNDMIDRKNVLFFENN
;
A
#
# COMPACT_ATOMS: atom_id res chain seq x y z
N MET A 1 11.16 12.16 4.53
CA MET A 1 9.78 12.38 4.01
C MET A 1 9.26 11.10 3.34
N LYS A 2 8.08 10.61 3.73
CA LYS A 2 7.39 9.43 3.18
C LYS A 2 6.24 9.86 2.27
N ILE A 3 6.23 9.35 1.03
CA ILE A 3 5.16 9.57 0.04
C ILE A 3 4.55 8.22 -0.30
N GLU A 4 3.23 8.09 -0.16
CA GLU A 4 2.49 6.88 -0.54
C GLU A 4 1.55 7.16 -1.71
N PHE A 5 1.60 6.30 -2.73
CA PHE A 5 0.73 6.35 -3.89
C PHE A 5 -0.41 5.34 -3.74
N LEU A 6 -1.64 5.82 -3.82
CA LEU A 6 -2.88 5.04 -3.69
C LEU A 6 -3.68 5.06 -4.98
N GLY A 7 -4.50 4.04 -5.18
CA GLY A 7 -5.32 3.85 -6.37
C GLY A 7 -5.44 2.39 -6.80
N ALA A 8 -6.41 2.11 -7.67
CA ALA A 8 -6.66 0.78 -8.19
C ALA A 8 -5.46 0.19 -8.96
N SER A 9 -5.47 -1.12 -9.22
CA SER A 9 -4.49 -1.74 -10.12
C SER A 9 -4.72 -1.20 -11.53
N GLY A 10 -3.65 -0.81 -12.25
CA GLY A 10 -3.77 -0.29 -13.63
C GLY A 10 -3.93 1.22 -13.79
N VAL A 11 -4.20 1.98 -12.71
CA VAL A 11 -4.35 3.46 -12.76
C VAL A 11 -3.05 4.21 -13.11
N GLY A 12 -1.90 3.54 -13.03
CA GLY A 12 -0.60 4.15 -13.36
C GLY A 12 0.19 4.69 -12.17
N LYS A 13 -0.10 4.23 -10.94
CA LYS A 13 0.65 4.59 -9.71
C LYS A 13 2.17 4.54 -9.91
N THR A 14 2.68 3.42 -10.43
CA THR A 14 4.12 3.24 -10.69
C THR A 14 4.68 4.30 -11.64
N THR A 15 3.91 4.70 -12.66
CA THR A 15 4.32 5.73 -13.62
C THR A 15 4.45 7.09 -12.95
N VAL A 16 3.45 7.49 -12.14
CA VAL A 16 3.48 8.75 -11.40
C VAL A 16 4.60 8.73 -10.35
N ALA A 17 4.70 7.65 -9.58
CA ALA A 17 5.76 7.45 -8.59
C ALA A 17 7.16 7.55 -9.21
N LYS A 18 7.36 7.01 -10.42
CA LYS A 18 8.62 7.13 -11.15
C LYS A 18 8.92 8.57 -11.52
N LYS A 19 7.96 9.33 -12.06
CA LYS A 19 8.13 10.76 -12.35
C LYS A 19 8.49 11.56 -11.09
N VAL A 20 7.77 11.34 -10.00
CA VAL A 20 8.07 11.99 -8.70
C VAL A 20 9.46 11.61 -8.20
N SER A 21 9.86 10.34 -8.34
CA SER A 21 11.20 9.90 -7.93
C SER A 21 12.31 10.61 -8.72
N LEU A 22 12.10 10.90 -10.00
CA LEU A 22 13.07 11.60 -10.84
C LEU A 22 13.17 13.07 -10.42
N ILE A 23 12.04 13.76 -10.23
CA ILE A 23 12.00 15.16 -9.77
C ILE A 23 12.82 15.34 -8.49
N TYR A 24 12.64 14.47 -7.49
CA TYR A 24 13.41 14.57 -6.24
C TYR A 24 14.89 14.26 -6.42
N LYS A 25 15.24 13.30 -7.28
CA LYS A 25 16.65 12.99 -7.59
C LYS A 25 17.33 14.14 -8.32
N ASP A 26 16.65 14.75 -9.28
CA ASP A 26 17.16 15.90 -10.05
C ASP A 26 17.36 17.12 -9.14
N ALA A 27 16.55 17.24 -8.08
CA ALA A 27 16.74 18.20 -7.00
C ALA A 27 17.84 17.80 -5.97
N GLY A 28 18.66 16.79 -6.27
CA GLY A 28 19.76 16.34 -5.41
C GLY A 28 19.32 15.56 -4.16
N ARG A 29 18.04 15.16 -4.05
CA ARG A 29 17.56 14.39 -2.90
C ARG A 29 17.80 12.90 -3.10
N ARG A 30 18.18 12.22 -2.02
CA ARG A 30 18.27 10.76 -2.00
C ARG A 30 16.86 10.16 -1.92
N VAL A 31 16.55 9.25 -2.86
CA VAL A 31 15.23 8.60 -2.95
C VAL A 31 15.36 7.10 -2.74
N PHE A 32 14.62 6.56 -1.77
CA PHE A 32 14.43 5.14 -1.54
C PHE A 32 13.07 4.70 -2.05
N TRP A 33 13.06 3.68 -2.90
CA TRP A 33 11.82 3.07 -3.39
C TRP A 33 11.93 1.54 -3.32
N PRO A 34 11.75 0.96 -2.11
CA PRO A 34 12.16 -0.41 -1.83
C PRO A 34 11.52 -1.45 -2.76
N ARG A 35 10.22 -1.30 -3.05
CA ARG A 35 9.50 -2.19 -3.95
C ARG A 35 10.01 -2.10 -5.38
N TYR A 36 10.27 -0.90 -5.93
CA TYR A 36 10.82 -0.77 -7.28
C TYR A 36 12.18 -1.48 -7.43
N THR A 37 13.09 -1.26 -6.49
CA THR A 37 14.39 -1.95 -6.48
C THR A 37 14.29 -3.46 -6.37
N LEU A 38 13.35 -3.98 -5.56
CA LEU A 38 13.10 -5.42 -5.42
C LEU A 38 12.40 -6.01 -6.65
N TYR A 39 11.48 -5.25 -7.27
CA TYR A 39 10.58 -5.77 -8.29
C TYR A 39 11.09 -5.62 -9.73
N GLU A 40 12.06 -4.75 -9.99
CA GLU A 40 12.65 -4.64 -11.33
C GLU A 40 13.90 -5.51 -11.50
N ARG A 41 14.68 -5.73 -10.43
CA ARG A 41 16.04 -6.27 -10.56
C ARG A 41 16.21 -7.73 -10.14
N ILE A 42 15.20 -8.32 -9.48
CA ILE A 42 15.34 -9.61 -8.81
C ILE A 42 14.22 -10.55 -9.29
N SER A 43 14.50 -11.84 -9.46
CA SER A 43 13.48 -12.84 -9.85
C SER A 43 12.47 -13.09 -8.71
N TRP A 44 11.26 -13.54 -9.04
CA TRP A 44 10.18 -13.76 -8.06
C TRP A 44 10.61 -14.64 -6.87
N LYS A 45 11.32 -15.76 -7.12
CA LYS A 45 11.82 -16.66 -6.07
C LYS A 45 12.77 -15.93 -5.12
N LYS A 46 13.75 -15.19 -5.67
CA LYS A 46 14.72 -14.42 -4.88
C LYS A 46 14.05 -13.30 -4.08
N ARG A 47 13.00 -12.65 -4.61
CA ARG A 47 12.22 -11.64 -3.86
C ARG A 47 11.60 -12.21 -2.60
N ASN A 48 10.96 -13.37 -2.69
CA ASN A 48 10.31 -13.99 -1.55
C ASN A 48 11.32 -14.40 -0.47
N ILE A 49 12.48 -14.91 -0.87
CA ILE A 49 13.57 -15.25 0.07
C ILE A 49 14.08 -13.99 0.78
N ILE A 50 14.40 -12.93 0.04
CA ILE A 50 14.87 -11.67 0.62
C ILE A 50 13.83 -11.09 1.58
N LYS A 51 12.57 -11.08 1.14
CA LYS A 51 11.45 -10.62 1.97
C LYS A 51 11.30 -11.45 3.24
N PHE A 52 11.57 -12.76 3.17
CA PHE A 52 11.51 -13.64 4.33
C PHE A 52 12.56 -13.26 5.36
N PHE A 53 13.80 -13.01 4.92
CA PHE A 53 14.85 -12.55 5.84
C PHE A 53 14.54 -11.19 6.45
N TYR A 54 13.96 -10.25 5.70
CA TYR A 54 13.50 -8.97 6.27
C TYR A 54 12.43 -9.15 7.33
N VAL A 55 11.43 -10.00 7.06
CA VAL A 55 10.34 -10.27 7.98
C VAL A 55 10.83 -11.00 9.23
N ALA A 56 11.64 -12.05 9.06
CA ALA A 56 12.21 -12.81 10.17
C ALA A 56 13.13 -11.94 11.05
N GLY A 57 14.02 -11.16 10.43
CA GLY A 57 14.89 -10.23 11.15
C GLY A 57 14.10 -9.19 11.94
N TYR A 58 13.06 -8.59 11.34
CA TYR A 58 12.19 -7.65 12.06
C TYR A 58 11.45 -8.32 13.20
N ALA A 59 10.89 -9.51 12.97
CA ALA A 59 10.13 -10.25 13.98
C ALA A 59 10.98 -10.60 15.21
N LEU A 60 12.25 -10.97 15.00
CA LEU A 60 13.19 -11.27 16.08
C LEU A 60 13.59 -10.02 16.87
N MET A 61 13.76 -8.87 16.20
CA MET A 61 14.10 -7.60 16.85
C MET A 61 12.92 -6.93 17.57
N HIS A 62 11.70 -7.20 17.12
CA HIS A 62 10.47 -6.57 17.64
C HIS A 62 9.39 -7.62 17.95
N PRO A 63 9.63 -8.58 18.86
CA PRO A 63 8.75 -9.73 19.08
C PRO A 63 7.37 -9.33 19.59
N ILE A 64 7.29 -8.38 20.53
CA ILE A 64 6.02 -7.93 21.11
C ILE A 64 5.14 -7.25 20.04
N GLY A 65 5.68 -6.28 19.31
CA GLY A 65 4.95 -5.58 18.25
C GLY A 65 4.52 -6.54 17.13
N THR A 66 5.37 -7.51 16.79
CA THR A 66 5.06 -8.53 15.79
C THR A 66 3.96 -9.47 16.25
N MET A 67 4.00 -9.94 17.51
CA MET A 67 2.96 -10.79 18.07
C MET A 67 1.61 -10.06 18.12
N ASN A 68 1.60 -8.80 18.57
CA ASN A 68 0.39 -7.98 18.58
C ASN A 68 -0.21 -7.86 17.18
N TRP A 69 0.61 -7.52 16.17
CA TRP A 69 0.17 -7.49 14.78
C TRP A 69 -0.43 -8.82 14.32
N ILE A 70 0.25 -9.94 14.58
CA ILE A 70 -0.24 -11.28 14.22
C ILE A 70 -1.59 -11.56 14.87
N MET A 71 -1.73 -11.31 16.18
CA MET A 71 -2.96 -11.57 16.92
C MET A 71 -4.12 -10.73 16.39
N ASN A 72 -3.87 -9.46 16.08
CA ASN A 72 -4.89 -8.56 15.53
C ASN A 72 -5.37 -9.01 14.15
N ILE A 73 -4.45 -9.35 13.27
CA ILE A 73 -4.80 -9.82 11.92
C ILE A 73 -5.49 -11.19 11.97
N LYS A 74 -5.15 -12.05 12.93
CA LYS A 74 -5.84 -13.33 13.14
C LYS A 74 -7.27 -13.18 13.65
N LYS A 75 -7.59 -12.08 14.35
CA LYS A 75 -8.97 -11.77 14.78
C LYS A 75 -9.85 -11.29 13.63
N CYS A 76 -9.25 -10.89 12.51
CA CYS A 76 -9.98 -10.55 11.30
C CYS A 76 -10.49 -11.84 10.66
N ASP A 77 -11.80 -11.99 10.48
CA ASP A 77 -12.41 -13.16 9.82
C ASP A 77 -12.10 -13.16 8.31
N MET A 78 -10.86 -13.54 7.99
CA MET A 78 -10.32 -13.64 6.63
C MET A 78 -9.93 -15.09 6.32
N VAL A 79 -9.87 -15.43 5.02
CA VAL A 79 -9.35 -16.72 4.58
C VAL A 79 -7.89 -16.88 5.02
N LYS A 80 -7.51 -18.05 5.56
CA LYS A 80 -6.18 -18.32 6.13
C LYS A 80 -5.01 -17.86 5.25
N LYS A 81 -5.09 -18.08 3.93
CA LYS A 81 -4.08 -17.66 2.95
C LYS A 81 -3.90 -16.14 2.93
N ASP A 82 -5.01 -15.41 2.97
CA ASP A 82 -5.01 -13.96 3.03
C ASP A 82 -4.48 -13.44 4.36
N THR A 83 -4.89 -14.03 5.49
CA THR A 83 -4.36 -13.72 6.82
C THR A 83 -2.83 -13.82 6.84
N THR A 84 -2.26 -14.93 6.33
CA THR A 84 -0.80 -15.11 6.26
C THR A 84 -0.14 -14.06 5.35
N ASN A 85 -0.72 -13.77 4.19
CA ASN A 85 -0.19 -12.76 3.27
C ASN A 85 -0.19 -11.36 3.88
N ILE A 86 -1.28 -10.97 4.55
CA ILE A 86 -1.40 -9.68 5.24
C ILE A 86 -0.38 -9.57 6.38
N ILE A 87 -0.27 -10.60 7.23
CA ILE A 87 0.71 -10.61 8.32
C ILE A 87 2.10 -10.33 7.78
N TYR A 88 2.50 -11.12 6.77
CA TYR A 88 3.83 -11.06 6.18
C TYR A 88 4.09 -9.74 5.45
N ASN A 89 3.09 -9.22 4.71
CA ASN A 89 3.18 -7.92 4.05
C ASN A 89 3.28 -6.76 5.04
N GLY A 90 2.52 -6.81 6.15
CA GLY A 90 2.54 -5.78 7.19
C GLY A 90 3.89 -5.69 7.88
N ILE A 91 4.45 -6.82 8.31
CA ILE A 91 5.79 -6.86 8.92
C ILE A 91 6.85 -6.37 7.92
N PHE A 92 6.76 -6.80 6.67
CA PHE A 92 7.69 -6.35 5.64
C PHE A 92 7.61 -4.84 5.43
N LEU A 93 6.41 -4.27 5.27
CA LEU A 93 6.23 -2.82 5.13
C LEU A 93 6.77 -2.08 6.35
N LYS A 94 6.49 -2.57 7.55
CA LYS A 94 7.02 -1.98 8.79
C LYS A 94 8.55 -1.97 8.82
N LYS A 95 9.20 -3.03 8.33
CA LYS A 95 10.66 -3.05 8.15
C LYS A 95 11.14 -2.05 7.09
N MET A 96 10.40 -1.89 6.00
CA MET A 96 10.75 -0.93 4.94
C MET A 96 10.58 0.52 5.38
N GLU A 97 9.66 0.83 6.30
CA GLU A 97 9.54 2.17 6.90
C GLU A 97 10.77 2.59 7.70
N GLN A 98 11.56 1.63 8.16
CA GLN A 98 12.83 1.87 8.86
C GLN A 98 14.02 2.00 7.90
N THR A 99 13.78 2.00 6.58
CA THR A 99 14.85 2.19 5.59
C THR A 99 14.99 3.67 5.23
N GLY A 100 16.24 4.13 5.16
CA GLY A 100 16.57 5.54 4.97
C GLY A 100 16.71 6.29 6.29
N THR A 101 17.01 7.58 6.16
CA THR A 101 17.13 8.59 7.22
C THR A 101 16.02 9.62 7.08
N ASP A 102 15.82 10.49 8.07
CA ASP A 102 14.75 11.51 8.01
C ASP A 102 14.90 12.50 6.84
N ASN A 103 16.12 12.68 6.33
CA ASN A 103 16.43 13.53 5.18
C ASN A 103 16.09 12.89 3.83
N ASP A 104 15.84 11.58 3.80
CA ASP A 104 15.60 10.85 2.58
C ASP A 104 14.12 10.91 2.15
N ILE A 105 13.88 10.74 0.85
CA ILE A 105 12.54 10.58 0.28
C ILE A 105 12.22 9.10 0.17
N LEU A 106 11.23 8.62 0.90
CA LEU A 106 10.78 7.25 0.87
C LEU A 106 9.48 7.13 0.08
N ILE A 107 9.52 6.45 -1.06
CA ILE A 107 8.37 6.27 -1.95
C ILE A 107 7.78 4.87 -1.77
N PHE A 108 6.47 4.81 -1.55
CA PHE A 108 5.68 3.59 -1.52
C PHE A 108 4.65 3.59 -2.66
N ASP A 109 4.86 2.69 -3.62
CA ASP A 109 3.86 2.29 -4.61
C ASP A 109 3.21 1.00 -4.09
N GLU A 110 2.09 1.18 -3.36
CA GLU A 110 1.44 0.23 -2.44
C GLU A 110 2.13 0.13 -1.05
N GLY A 111 1.85 1.11 -0.18
CA GLY A 111 2.37 1.17 1.19
C GLY A 111 1.40 0.68 2.26
N SER A 112 1.47 1.31 3.43
CA SER A 112 0.69 0.97 4.62
C SER A 112 -0.82 1.15 4.42
N LEU A 113 -1.23 2.24 3.77
CA LEU A 113 -2.64 2.54 3.56
C LEU A 113 -3.25 1.61 2.51
N GLN A 114 -2.48 1.25 1.48
CA GLN A 114 -2.88 0.21 0.53
C GLN A 114 -3.04 -1.16 1.21
N LEU A 115 -2.21 -1.47 2.21
CA LEU A 115 -2.35 -2.70 2.98
C LEU A 115 -3.61 -2.66 3.86
N VAL A 116 -3.87 -1.55 4.55
CA VAL A 116 -5.11 -1.37 5.34
C VAL A 116 -6.32 -1.58 4.44
N TRP A 117 -6.35 -0.92 3.29
CA TRP A 117 -7.38 -1.10 2.28
C TRP A 117 -7.50 -2.56 1.82
N SER A 118 -6.38 -3.25 1.59
CA SER A 118 -6.36 -4.68 1.26
C SER A 118 -6.94 -5.57 2.35
N ILE A 119 -6.84 -5.17 3.63
CA ILE A 119 -7.45 -5.87 4.76
C ILE A 119 -8.98 -5.67 4.74
N LEU A 120 -9.45 -4.44 4.55
CA LEU A 120 -10.89 -4.12 4.56
C LEU A 120 -11.66 -4.95 3.54
N ARG A 121 -11.11 -5.10 2.32
CA ARG A 121 -11.73 -5.89 1.25
C ARG A 121 -11.80 -7.41 1.49
N ARG A 122 -11.07 -7.93 2.49
CA ARG A 122 -10.95 -9.37 2.73
C ARG A 122 -11.69 -9.84 3.97
N ILE A 123 -12.08 -8.91 4.82
CA ILE A 123 -12.88 -9.18 6.01
C ILE A 123 -14.34 -9.31 5.59
N LYS A 124 -15.04 -10.30 6.15
CA LYS A 124 -16.43 -10.59 5.80
C LYS A 124 -17.47 -9.78 6.58
N SER A 125 -17.06 -9.18 7.70
CA SER A 125 -17.92 -8.41 8.60
C SER A 125 -17.76 -6.92 8.39
N ASP A 126 -18.76 -6.13 8.81
CA ASP A 126 -18.62 -4.69 8.90
C ASP A 126 -17.48 -4.29 9.83
N ILE A 127 -16.70 -3.30 9.40
CA ILE A 127 -15.53 -2.80 10.13
C ILE A 127 -15.80 -1.39 10.61
N SER A 128 -15.54 -1.14 11.90
CA SER A 128 -15.63 0.20 12.48
C SER A 128 -14.41 1.07 12.15
N ASP A 129 -14.58 2.38 12.18
CA ASP A 129 -13.47 3.31 11.93
C ASP A 129 -12.38 3.20 13.00
N GLU A 130 -12.72 2.85 14.24
CA GLU A 130 -11.76 2.61 15.33
C GLU A 130 -10.84 1.43 15.01
N PHE A 131 -11.37 0.37 14.39
CA PHE A 131 -10.55 -0.75 13.96
C PHE A 131 -9.59 -0.33 12.84
N ILE A 132 -10.04 0.50 11.90
CA ILE A 132 -9.20 1.05 10.82
C ILE A 132 -8.05 1.86 11.44
N LEU A 133 -8.35 2.79 12.34
CA LEU A 133 -7.36 3.60 13.07
C LEU A 133 -6.37 2.72 13.84
N TYR A 134 -6.84 1.66 14.47
CA TYR A 134 -6.00 0.72 15.17
C TYR A 134 -5.01 -0.01 14.25
N ILE A 135 -5.46 -0.51 13.10
CA ILE A 135 -4.57 -1.14 12.10
C ILE A 135 -3.57 -0.13 11.57
N ILE A 136 -4.01 1.11 11.29
CA ILE A 136 -3.15 2.20 10.83
C ILE A 136 -2.08 2.55 11.86
N SER A 137 -2.39 2.52 13.16
CA SER A 137 -1.45 2.85 14.24
C SER A 137 -0.22 1.94 14.28
N PHE A 138 -0.29 0.76 13.65
CA PHE A 138 0.86 -0.12 13.49
C PHE A 138 1.94 0.47 12.57
N PHE A 139 1.61 1.43 11.69
CA PHE A 139 2.50 1.98 10.68
C PHE A 139 2.90 3.44 11.00
N LYS A 140 4.06 3.86 10.49
CA LYS A 140 4.38 5.30 10.45
C LYS A 140 3.63 5.90 9.25
N LEU A 141 2.71 6.81 9.47
CA LEU A 141 1.91 7.39 8.38
C LEU A 141 2.78 8.10 7.32
N PRO A 142 2.34 8.12 6.05
CA PRO A 142 3.00 8.93 5.03
C PRO A 142 2.82 10.43 5.32
N ASP A 143 3.87 11.21 5.04
CA ASP A 143 3.81 12.68 5.10
C ASP A 143 2.98 13.25 3.95
N LYS A 144 2.91 12.52 2.83
CA LYS A 144 2.11 12.86 1.65
C LYS A 144 1.43 11.63 1.07
N ILE A 145 0.15 11.78 0.71
CA ILE A 145 -0.63 10.78 0.00
C ILE A 145 -0.89 11.31 -1.42
N VAL A 146 -0.58 10.50 -2.43
CA VAL A 146 -0.92 10.80 -3.82
C VAL A 146 -1.95 9.78 -4.28
N VAL A 147 -3.18 10.22 -4.44
CA VAL A 147 -4.28 9.45 -5.01
C VAL A 147 -4.19 9.54 -6.53
N VAL A 148 -3.90 8.41 -7.17
CA VAL A 148 -3.86 8.30 -8.63
C VAL A 148 -5.14 7.64 -9.10
N ASP A 149 -5.88 8.33 -9.94
CA ASP A 149 -7.09 7.83 -10.58
C ASP A 149 -6.98 7.88 -12.10
N ALA A 150 -7.82 7.12 -12.79
CA ALA A 150 -7.95 7.09 -14.23
C ALA A 150 -9.35 6.58 -14.58
N ASP A 151 -9.84 6.89 -15.78
CA ASP A 151 -11.13 6.36 -16.23
C ASP A 151 -11.16 4.83 -16.17
N THR A 152 -12.30 4.29 -15.75
CA THR A 152 -12.54 2.85 -15.61
C THR A 152 -12.21 2.10 -16.91
N ALA A 153 -12.59 2.67 -18.06
CA ALA A 153 -12.26 2.13 -19.38
C ALA A 153 -10.74 2.07 -19.64
N VAL A 154 -10.00 3.10 -19.24
CA VAL A 154 -8.54 3.16 -19.34
C VAL A 154 -7.88 2.13 -18.44
N ILE A 155 -8.35 1.99 -17.20
CA ILE A 155 -7.88 0.97 -16.25
C ILE A 155 -8.08 -0.43 -16.85
N LYS A 156 -9.29 -0.73 -17.32
CA LYS A 156 -9.63 -2.03 -17.92
C LYS A 156 -8.72 -2.36 -19.11
N LYS A 157 -8.57 -1.41 -20.04
CA LYS A 157 -7.68 -1.55 -21.20
C LYS A 157 -6.25 -1.87 -20.77
N ARG A 158 -5.68 -1.06 -19.86
CA ARG A 158 -4.31 -1.24 -19.36
C ARG A 158 -4.11 -2.60 -18.66
N LEU A 159 -5.12 -3.08 -17.93
CA LEU A 159 -5.05 -4.39 -17.26
C LEU A 159 -5.03 -5.55 -18.25
N LEU A 160 -5.89 -5.50 -19.28
CA LEU A 160 -5.94 -6.51 -20.34
C LEU A 160 -4.62 -6.55 -21.15
N GLU A 161 -4.09 -5.38 -21.53
CA GLU A 161 -2.84 -5.26 -22.29
C GLU A 161 -1.62 -5.76 -21.51
N ARG A 162 -1.65 -5.69 -20.17
CA ARG A 162 -0.51 -6.07 -19.32
C ARG A 162 -0.20 -7.57 -19.34
N GLY A 163 -1.15 -8.40 -19.81
CA GLY A 163 -1.00 -9.86 -19.88
C GLY A 163 -0.73 -10.54 -18.54
N LYS A 164 -0.93 -9.85 -17.42
CA LYS A 164 -0.73 -10.36 -16.06
C LYS A 164 -2.06 -10.44 -15.35
N TYR A 165 -2.35 -11.63 -14.83
CA TYR A 165 -3.52 -11.88 -14.01
C TYR A 165 -3.61 -10.86 -12.86
N THR A 166 -4.79 -10.27 -12.70
CA THR A 166 -5.14 -9.41 -11.57
C THR A 166 -6.54 -9.81 -11.11
N PRO A 167 -6.80 -9.96 -9.80
CA PRO A 167 -8.13 -10.36 -9.30
C PRO A 167 -9.26 -9.42 -9.74
N LEU A 168 -8.94 -8.16 -10.06
CA LEU A 168 -9.90 -7.19 -10.60
C LEU A 168 -10.45 -7.61 -11.98
N LEU A 169 -9.70 -8.39 -12.77
CA LEU A 169 -10.17 -8.91 -14.06
C LEU A 169 -11.16 -10.07 -13.91
N ASP A 170 -11.24 -10.68 -12.72
CA ASP A 170 -12.18 -11.77 -12.43
C ASP A 170 -13.51 -11.26 -11.83
N ALA A 171 -13.61 -9.96 -11.58
CA ALA A 171 -14.85 -9.36 -11.09
C ALA A 171 -15.94 -9.52 -12.16
N SER A 172 -17.15 -9.92 -11.73
CA SER A 172 -18.32 -9.98 -12.61
C SER A 172 -18.64 -8.63 -13.22
N ASP A 173 -18.38 -7.55 -12.47
CA ASP A 173 -18.43 -6.17 -12.91
C ASP A 173 -17.17 -5.44 -12.46
N ILE A 174 -16.30 -5.14 -13.43
CA ILE A 174 -15.03 -4.45 -13.19
C ILE A 174 -15.28 -2.98 -12.80
N GLU A 175 -16.33 -2.37 -13.33
CA GLU A 175 -16.63 -0.95 -13.10
C GLU A 175 -17.14 -0.76 -11.68
N GLU A 176 -18.10 -1.58 -11.27
CA GLU A 176 -18.60 -1.59 -9.90
C GLU A 176 -17.46 -1.86 -8.90
N GLU A 177 -16.57 -2.81 -9.21
CA GLU A 177 -15.46 -3.11 -8.33
C GLU A 177 -14.50 -1.90 -8.23
N ILE A 178 -14.13 -1.26 -9.34
CA ILE A 178 -13.27 -0.06 -9.31
C ILE A 178 -13.91 1.06 -8.48
N ASP A 179 -15.23 1.27 -8.59
CA ASP A 179 -15.92 2.30 -7.82
C ASP A 179 -15.96 1.97 -6.32
N ARG A 180 -16.19 0.70 -5.95
CA ARG A 180 -16.05 0.26 -4.56
C ARG A 180 -14.63 0.53 -4.02
N MET A 181 -13.61 0.25 -4.83
CA MET A 181 -12.22 0.52 -4.45
C MET A 181 -11.97 2.02 -4.20
N ARG A 182 -12.55 2.90 -5.02
CA ARG A 182 -12.49 4.37 -4.83
C ARG A 182 -13.19 4.81 -3.55
N VAL A 183 -14.39 4.29 -3.27
CA VAL A 183 -15.16 4.61 -2.07
C VAL A 183 -14.39 4.23 -0.80
N GLU A 184 -13.83 3.02 -0.74
CA GLU A 184 -13.05 2.56 0.42
C GLU A 184 -11.76 3.36 0.61
N GLN A 185 -11.07 3.68 -0.49
CA GLN A 185 -9.88 4.52 -0.44
C GLN A 185 -10.21 5.91 0.13
N ASN A 186 -11.29 6.53 -0.34
CA ASN A 186 -11.77 7.81 0.17
C ASN A 186 -12.19 7.72 1.64
N ARG A 187 -12.83 6.61 2.04
CA ARG A 187 -13.16 6.35 3.46
C ARG A 187 -11.91 6.38 4.34
N ILE A 188 -10.85 5.66 3.96
CA ILE A 188 -9.59 5.64 4.73
C ILE A 188 -8.99 7.05 4.83
N ILE A 189 -8.94 7.79 3.72
CA ILE A 189 -8.41 9.16 3.71
C ILE A 189 -9.24 10.08 4.61
N ASN A 190 -10.57 9.99 4.54
CA ASN A 190 -11.47 10.80 5.36
C ASN A 190 -11.31 10.48 6.85
N ILE A 191 -11.12 9.21 7.22
CA ILE A 191 -10.83 8.81 8.61
C ILE A 191 -9.52 9.46 9.07
N LEU A 192 -8.46 9.43 8.26
CA LEU A 192 -7.18 10.05 8.61
C LEU A 192 -7.29 11.56 8.81
N ILE A 193 -8.01 12.25 7.92
CA ILE A 193 -8.21 13.70 8.00
C ILE A 193 -9.07 14.05 9.22
N LYS A 194 -10.18 13.34 9.44
CA LYS A 194 -11.11 13.59 10.56
C LYS A 194 -10.45 13.42 11.94
N ASN A 195 -9.41 12.60 12.02
CA ASN A 195 -8.67 12.33 13.26
C ASN A 195 -7.33 13.08 13.33
N ASP A 196 -7.14 14.13 12.51
CA ASP A 196 -5.93 14.97 12.47
C ASP A 196 -4.62 14.19 12.26
N MET A 197 -4.70 12.98 11.68
CA MET A 197 -3.55 12.13 11.40
C MET A 197 -2.82 12.54 10.13
N ILE A 198 -3.52 13.23 9.21
CA ILE A 198 -2.95 13.86 8.03
C ILE A 198 -3.71 15.15 7.69
N ASP A 199 -2.97 16.22 7.37
CA ASP A 199 -3.56 17.44 6.85
C ASP A 199 -4.09 17.21 5.43
N ARG A 200 -5.30 17.71 5.13
CA ARG A 200 -5.90 17.63 3.79
C ARG A 200 -4.98 18.17 2.69
N LYS A 201 -4.14 19.18 2.96
CA LYS A 201 -3.18 19.73 2.00
C LYS A 201 -2.06 18.75 1.60
N ASN A 202 -1.89 17.68 2.37
CA ASN A 202 -0.93 16.61 2.11
C ASN A 202 -1.54 15.43 1.32
N VAL A 203 -2.82 15.53 0.96
CA VAL A 203 -3.49 14.58 0.06
C VAL A 203 -3.63 15.23 -1.31
N LEU A 204 -2.94 14.66 -2.30
CA LEU A 204 -2.91 15.15 -3.69
C LEU A 204 -3.69 14.19 -4.58
N PHE A 205 -4.62 14.69 -5.38
CA PHE A 205 -5.35 13.92 -6.37
C PHE A 205 -4.72 14.12 -7.75
N PHE A 206 -4.48 13.03 -8.46
CA PHE A 206 -3.88 13.03 -9.80
C PHE A 206 -4.73 12.17 -10.74
N GLU A 207 -5.33 12.82 -11.73
CA GLU A 207 -6.06 12.16 -12.81
C GLU A 207 -5.09 11.81 -13.95
N ASN A 208 -5.01 10.52 -14.28
CA ASN A 208 -4.13 9.99 -15.29
C ASN A 208 -4.91 9.60 -16.54
N ASN A 209 -5.17 10.62 -17.37
CA ASN A 209 -5.80 10.49 -18.68
C ASN A 209 -5.01 9.54 -19.61
#